data_AF-A0A7V9NF65-F1
#
_entry.id   AF-A0A7V9NF65-F1
#
_cell.length_a   1.000
_cell.length_b   1.000
_cell.length_c   1.000
_cell.angle_alpha   90.00
_cell.angle_beta   90.00
_cell.angle_gamma   90.00
#
_symmetry.space_group_name_H-M   'P 1'
#
loop_
_entity.id
_entity.type
_entity.pdbx_description
1 polymer ?
#
loop_
_entity_poly.entity_id
_entity_poly.type
_entity_poly.pdbx_seq_one_letter_code
_entity_poly.pdbx_strand_id
1 'polypeptide(L)'
;MAFDSSTSLAARLKRAAAFMAIVWAVAASFVAFDILALAGFDRMLETSLMRGLALPAAVRNSTTCTQPAAAVDRALGHQANDTSASIWLLGVTAGIHARNSPWAVAGSTRGDGERSAERRPAHDRSAQAARAVDELATRLRVPIPVPVRPQGSVDPNTAFTFSVESDPDGTARGIAEKYTEAACHLYKAGAYWGYAMEVRMALPGTLSGFGSEIEYHARRANLPEELWSPALAATPSNARREDLVEEARGLTEGITQHLTTGR
;
A
#
# COMPACT_ATOMS: atom_id res chain seq x y z
N MET A 1 38.12 64.11 2.15
CA MET A 1 37.56 62.75 2.29
C MET A 1 36.17 62.77 1.68
N ALA A 2 36.04 62.35 0.42
CA ALA A 2 34.74 62.19 -0.23
C ALA A 2 34.39 60.70 -0.18
N PHE A 3 33.31 60.35 0.54
CA PHE A 3 32.76 59.00 0.49
C PHE A 3 31.97 58.87 -0.80
N ASP A 4 32.48 58.08 -1.73
CA ASP A 4 31.82 57.71 -2.97
C ASP A 4 30.65 56.77 -2.68
N SER A 5 29.51 57.33 -2.26
CA SER A 5 28.30 56.60 -1.89
C SER A 5 27.37 56.40 -3.09
N SER A 6 27.91 55.92 -4.22
CA SER A 6 27.13 55.66 -5.43
C SER A 6 27.36 54.25 -6.01
N THR A 7 27.47 53.24 -5.14
CA THR A 7 27.12 51.87 -5.58
C THR A 7 25.62 51.86 -5.89
N SER A 8 25.30 52.09 -7.17
CA SER A 8 23.96 52.41 -7.64
C SER A 8 22.94 51.37 -7.20
N LEU A 9 21.75 51.83 -6.85
CA LEU A 9 20.58 51.02 -6.49
C LEU A 9 20.33 49.91 -7.54
N ALA A 10 20.64 50.21 -8.81
CA ALA A 10 20.60 49.27 -9.92
C ALA A 10 21.58 48.09 -9.76
N ALA A 11 22.79 48.29 -9.25
CA ALA A 11 23.75 47.21 -9.00
C ALA A 11 23.29 46.28 -7.87
N ARG A 12 22.63 46.83 -6.84
CA ARG A 12 22.02 46.05 -5.74
C ARG A 12 20.83 45.22 -6.23
N LEU A 13 19.95 45.82 -7.03
CA LEU A 13 18.82 45.13 -7.67
C LEU A 13 19.29 44.01 -8.61
N LYS A 14 20.33 44.25 -9.42
CA LYS A 14 20.89 43.25 -10.33
C LYS A 14 21.48 42.04 -9.58
N ARG A 15 22.12 42.28 -8.42
CA ARG A 15 22.62 41.22 -7.53
C ARG A 15 21.49 40.45 -6.85
N ALA A 16 20.44 41.13 -6.40
CA ALA A 16 19.27 40.48 -5.80
C ALA A 16 18.51 39.62 -6.82
N ALA A 17 18.33 40.12 -8.04
CA ALA A 17 17.72 39.36 -9.14
C ALA A 17 18.56 38.13 -9.52
N ALA A 18 19.88 38.27 -9.60
CA ALA A 18 20.78 37.15 -9.85
C ALA A 18 20.73 36.09 -8.74
N PHE A 19 20.68 36.52 -7.47
CA PHE A 19 20.52 35.60 -6.34
C PHE A 19 19.19 34.85 -6.40
N MET A 20 18.08 35.55 -6.66
CA MET A 20 16.77 34.91 -6.84
C MET A 20 16.76 33.93 -8.01
N ALA A 21 17.36 34.29 -9.16
CA ALA A 21 17.45 33.40 -10.30
C ALA A 21 18.23 32.12 -9.99
N ILE A 22 19.33 32.22 -9.23
CA ILE A 22 20.11 31.05 -8.78
C ILE A 22 19.28 30.19 -7.81
N VAL A 23 18.62 30.80 -6.82
CA VAL A 23 17.77 30.07 -5.87
C VAL A 23 16.64 29.33 -6.58
N TRP A 24 15.98 29.99 -7.54
CA TRP A 24 14.93 29.37 -8.35
C TRP A 24 15.47 28.29 -9.29
N ALA A 25 16.65 28.45 -9.88
CA ALA A 25 17.28 27.42 -10.70
C ALA A 25 17.69 26.19 -9.87
N VAL A 26 18.19 26.40 -8.65
CA VAL A 26 18.52 25.32 -7.71
C VAL A 26 17.23 24.63 -7.26
N ALA A 27 16.20 25.36 -6.86
CA ALA A 27 14.91 24.77 -6.52
C ALA A 27 14.28 24.00 -7.69
N ALA A 28 14.32 24.56 -8.90
CA ALA A 28 13.82 23.91 -10.10
C ALA A 28 14.63 22.65 -10.47
N SER A 29 15.94 22.63 -10.22
CA SER A 29 16.76 21.43 -10.43
C SER A 29 16.51 20.35 -9.39
N PHE A 30 16.22 20.70 -8.13
CA PHE A 30 15.73 19.70 -7.15
C PHE A 30 14.37 19.13 -7.55
N VAL A 31 13.42 19.98 -7.97
CA VAL A 31 12.10 19.52 -8.47
C VAL A 31 12.26 18.66 -9.72
N ALA A 32 13.10 19.08 -10.67
CA ALA A 32 13.36 18.31 -11.88
C ALA A 32 14.06 16.99 -11.56
N PHE A 33 14.99 16.97 -10.61
CA PHE A 33 15.67 15.74 -10.17
C PHE A 33 14.70 14.81 -9.47
N ASP A 34 13.82 15.29 -8.59
CA ASP A 34 12.79 14.47 -7.96
C ASP A 34 11.86 13.86 -9.01
N ILE A 35 11.39 14.66 -9.99
CA ILE A 35 10.53 14.16 -11.08
C ILE A 35 11.27 13.13 -11.94
N LEU A 36 12.53 13.39 -12.31
CA LEU A 36 13.32 12.47 -13.14
C LEU A 36 13.70 11.20 -12.37
N ALA A 37 14.01 11.31 -11.09
CA ALA A 37 14.35 10.19 -10.22
C ALA A 37 13.13 9.31 -9.98
N LEU A 38 11.95 9.90 -9.71
CA LEU A 38 10.69 9.16 -9.59
C LEU A 38 10.34 8.43 -10.89
N ALA A 39 10.37 9.13 -12.03
CA ALA A 39 10.10 8.52 -13.33
C ALA A 39 11.14 7.46 -13.74
N GLY A 40 12.41 7.66 -13.36
CA GLY A 40 13.50 6.72 -13.60
C GLY A 40 13.37 5.45 -12.75
N PHE A 41 12.97 5.59 -11.49
CA PHE A 41 12.73 4.46 -10.58
C PHE A 41 11.50 3.66 -11.02
N ASP A 42 10.43 4.34 -11.44
CA ASP A 42 9.22 3.70 -11.97
C ASP A 42 9.55 2.85 -13.22
N ARG A 43 10.32 3.39 -14.17
CA ARG A 43 10.79 2.60 -15.33
C ARG A 43 11.72 1.44 -14.98
N MET A 44 12.52 1.57 -13.93
CA MET A 44 13.43 0.50 -13.51
C MET A 44 12.64 -0.66 -12.87
N LEU A 45 11.56 -0.34 -12.14
CA LEU A 45 10.62 -1.27 -11.53
C LEU A 45 9.60 -1.89 -12.50
N GLU A 46 9.48 -1.35 -13.72
CA GLU A 46 8.67 -1.96 -14.79
C GLU A 46 9.26 -3.30 -15.30
N THR A 47 10.56 -3.54 -15.11
CA THR A 47 11.17 -4.82 -15.49
C THR A 47 10.84 -5.92 -14.47
N SER A 48 10.20 -7.01 -14.90
CA SER A 48 9.78 -8.14 -14.05
C SER A 48 10.93 -8.76 -13.23
N LEU A 49 12.15 -8.68 -13.75
CA LEU A 49 13.38 -9.14 -13.10
C LEU A 49 13.73 -8.37 -11.82
N MET A 50 13.39 -7.07 -11.73
CA MET A 50 13.67 -6.25 -10.54
C MET A 50 12.54 -6.29 -9.50
N ARG A 51 11.29 -6.57 -9.91
CA ARG A 51 10.17 -6.73 -8.96
C ARG A 51 10.41 -7.87 -7.97
N GLY A 52 11.02 -8.98 -8.42
CA GLY A 52 11.38 -10.10 -7.54
C GLY A 52 12.58 -9.81 -6.61
N LEU A 53 13.50 -8.93 -7.00
CA LEU A 53 14.67 -8.55 -6.19
C LEU A 53 14.35 -7.47 -5.14
N ALA A 54 13.27 -6.72 -5.32
CA ALA A 54 12.84 -5.64 -4.45
C ALA A 54 12.07 -6.10 -3.20
N LEU A 55 11.85 -7.41 -3.02
CA LEU A 55 11.05 -7.92 -1.91
C LEU A 55 11.66 -7.53 -0.55
N PRO A 56 10.92 -6.84 0.35
CA PRO A 56 11.47 -6.41 1.63
C PRO A 56 11.98 -7.57 2.48
N ALA A 57 13.02 -7.33 3.29
CA ALA A 57 13.58 -8.34 4.18
C ALA A 57 12.54 -8.90 5.17
N ALA A 58 11.59 -8.06 5.61
CA ALA A 58 10.47 -8.49 6.46
C ALA A 58 9.62 -9.59 5.79
N VAL A 59 9.38 -9.48 4.48
CA VAL A 59 8.58 -10.46 3.74
C VAL A 59 9.38 -11.72 3.44
N ARG A 60 10.65 -11.57 3.04
CA ARG A 60 11.56 -12.70 2.80
C ARG A 60 11.77 -13.57 4.04
N ASN A 61 11.88 -12.94 5.21
CA ASN A 61 12.20 -13.62 6.46
C ASN A 61 10.96 -13.93 7.30
N SER A 62 9.75 -13.61 6.82
CA SER A 62 8.52 -13.89 7.57
C SER A 62 8.32 -15.40 7.71
N THR A 63 8.25 -15.87 8.96
CA THR A 63 7.88 -17.25 9.30
C THR A 63 6.43 -17.37 9.77
N THR A 64 5.63 -16.32 9.64
CA THR A 64 4.29 -16.22 10.25
C THR A 64 3.29 -17.21 9.66
N CYS A 65 3.40 -17.53 8.38
CA CYS A 65 2.52 -18.50 7.72
C CYS A 65 3.02 -19.95 7.83
N THR A 66 4.24 -20.15 8.34
CA THR A 66 4.87 -21.48 8.41
C THR A 66 4.22 -22.27 9.55
N GLN A 67 3.54 -23.37 9.23
CA GLN A 67 2.99 -24.26 10.25
C GLN A 67 4.09 -25.13 10.88
N PRO A 68 3.99 -25.48 12.18
CA PRO A 68 4.80 -26.55 12.73
C PRO A 68 4.42 -27.89 12.06
N ALA A 69 5.41 -28.74 11.77
CA ALA A 69 5.29 -29.98 10.99
C ALA A 69 4.26 -31.02 11.48
N ALA A 70 3.57 -30.77 12.62
CA ALA A 70 2.57 -31.66 13.20
C ALA A 70 1.12 -31.32 12.81
N ALA A 71 0.86 -30.22 12.08
CA ALA A 71 -0.49 -29.80 11.70
C ALA A 71 -0.87 -30.24 10.27
N VAL A 72 -0.77 -31.54 9.97
CA VAL A 72 -1.13 -32.07 8.65
C VAL A 72 -2.65 -32.28 8.54
N ASP A 73 -3.23 -31.76 7.46
CA ASP A 73 -4.56 -32.02 6.89
C ASP A 73 -5.81 -31.72 7.75
N ARG A 74 -6.10 -30.42 7.95
CA ARG A 74 -7.51 -29.98 7.97
C ARG A 74 -7.87 -29.40 6.61
N ALA A 75 -8.12 -30.28 5.64
CA ALA A 75 -8.73 -29.87 4.38
C ALA A 75 -10.05 -29.14 4.70
N LEU A 76 -10.15 -27.89 4.28
CA LEU A 76 -11.41 -27.20 4.22
C LEU A 76 -12.37 -28.09 3.40
N GLY A 77 -13.38 -28.67 4.03
CA GLY A 77 -14.45 -29.41 3.34
C GLY A 77 -15.21 -28.48 2.38
N HIS A 78 -16.35 -28.89 1.82
CA HIS A 78 -17.12 -28.10 0.83
C HIS A 78 -17.52 -26.64 1.23
N GLN A 79 -17.17 -26.16 2.43
CA GLN A 79 -17.15 -24.74 2.85
C GLN A 79 -15.84 -23.99 2.50
N ALA A 80 -14.90 -24.63 1.79
CA ALA A 80 -13.57 -24.09 1.49
C ALA A 80 -13.59 -22.79 0.70
N ASN A 81 -14.48 -22.71 -0.29
CA ASN A 81 -14.51 -21.61 -1.23
C ASN A 81 -14.96 -20.30 -0.57
N ASP A 82 -16.07 -20.34 0.19
CA ASP A 82 -16.56 -19.19 0.95
C ASP A 82 -15.58 -18.77 2.06
N THR A 83 -14.84 -19.73 2.61
CA THR A 83 -13.82 -19.46 3.63
C THR A 83 -12.62 -18.74 3.01
N SER A 84 -12.09 -19.21 1.88
CA SER A 84 -11.00 -18.56 1.17
C SER A 84 -11.37 -17.14 0.73
N ALA A 85 -12.58 -16.95 0.20
CA ALA A 85 -13.09 -15.64 -0.14
C ALA A 85 -13.19 -14.71 1.10
N SER A 86 -13.67 -15.23 2.24
CA SER A 86 -13.74 -14.48 3.49
C SER A 86 -12.35 -14.10 4.02
N ILE A 87 -11.36 -14.99 3.89
CA ILE A 87 -9.97 -14.75 4.30
C ILE A 87 -9.31 -13.68 3.42
N TRP A 88 -9.52 -13.77 2.11
CA TRP A 88 -9.12 -12.74 1.15
C TRP A 88 -9.73 -11.38 1.52
N LEU A 89 -11.05 -11.32 1.71
CA LEU A 89 -11.76 -10.10 2.07
C LEU A 89 -11.34 -9.54 3.44
N LEU A 90 -11.03 -10.40 4.41
CA LEU A 90 -10.47 -9.98 5.70
C LEU A 90 -9.14 -9.26 5.48
N GLY A 91 -8.26 -9.82 4.62
CA GLY A 91 -7.02 -9.16 4.22
C GLY A 91 -7.28 -7.80 3.57
N VAL A 92 -8.10 -7.76 2.52
CA VAL A 92 -8.42 -6.53 1.78
C VAL A 92 -8.95 -5.43 2.70
N THR A 93 -9.92 -5.76 3.56
CA THR A 93 -10.51 -4.79 4.49
C THR A 93 -9.52 -4.35 5.57
N ALA A 94 -8.62 -5.23 6.05
CA ALA A 94 -7.54 -4.85 6.96
C ALA A 94 -6.54 -3.88 6.30
N GLY A 95 -6.19 -4.10 5.03
CA GLY A 95 -5.34 -3.19 4.26
C GLY A 95 -5.96 -1.80 4.06
N ILE A 96 -7.25 -1.77 3.67
CA ILE A 96 -8.02 -0.52 3.53
C ILE A 96 -8.09 0.22 4.87
N HIS A 97 -8.36 -0.50 5.96
CA HIS A 97 -8.43 0.06 7.31
C HIS A 97 -7.07 0.65 7.73
N ALA A 98 -5.97 -0.07 7.50
CA ALA A 98 -4.64 0.40 7.81
C ALA A 98 -4.29 1.69 7.05
N ARG A 99 -4.58 1.77 5.74
CA ARG A 99 -4.26 2.95 4.93
C ARG A 99 -5.09 4.19 5.28
N ASN A 100 -6.37 3.99 5.63
CA ASN A 100 -7.31 5.08 5.95
C ASN A 100 -7.33 5.48 7.42
N SER A 101 -6.55 4.78 8.25
CA SER A 101 -6.41 5.10 9.66
C SER A 101 -5.87 6.52 9.90
N PRO A 102 -6.24 7.17 11.02
CA PRO A 102 -5.85 8.57 11.29
C PRO A 102 -4.34 8.83 11.28
N TRP A 103 -3.53 7.84 11.65
CA TRP A 103 -2.08 7.96 11.71
C TRP A 103 -1.43 7.84 10.32
N ALA A 104 -1.98 7.04 9.41
CA ALA A 104 -1.47 6.92 8.04
C ALA A 104 -1.72 8.20 7.25
N VAL A 105 -2.85 8.86 7.49
CA VAL A 105 -3.22 10.13 6.86
C VAL A 105 -2.43 11.31 7.46
N ALA A 106 -2.08 11.25 8.75
CA ALA A 106 -1.29 12.28 9.42
C ALA A 106 0.19 12.30 8.99
N GLY A 107 0.78 11.12 8.71
CA GLY A 107 2.18 11.01 8.25
C GLY A 107 2.41 11.47 6.81
N SER A 108 1.40 11.40 5.94
CA SER A 108 1.52 11.75 4.52
C SER A 108 1.24 13.22 4.19
N THR A 109 0.88 14.06 5.18
CA THR A 109 0.39 15.43 4.93
C THR A 109 1.24 16.50 5.62
N ARG A 110 2.45 16.71 5.10
CA ARG A 110 3.26 17.92 5.37
C ARG A 110 2.81 19.06 4.44
N GLY A 111 1.55 19.49 4.56
CA GLY A 111 0.97 20.57 3.74
C GLY A 111 -0.35 21.10 4.34
N ASP A 112 -0.39 22.39 4.65
CA ASP A 112 -1.53 23.13 5.20
C ASP A 112 -2.43 23.67 4.07
N GLY A 113 -3.69 23.24 3.98
CA GLY A 113 -4.65 23.88 3.05
C GLY A 113 -5.97 23.14 2.83
N GLU A 114 -5.95 21.98 2.18
CA GLU A 114 -7.18 21.27 1.71
C GLU A 114 -7.79 20.32 2.75
N ARG A 115 -7.67 20.69 4.03
CA ARG A 115 -7.70 19.75 5.17
C ARG A 115 -9.04 19.20 5.62
N SER A 116 -10.19 19.64 5.09
CA SER A 116 -11.49 19.28 5.69
C SER A 116 -12.45 18.50 4.80
N ALA A 117 -12.33 18.59 3.47
CA ALA A 117 -13.25 17.89 2.55
C ALA A 117 -12.89 16.41 2.38
N GLU A 118 -11.60 16.07 2.40
CA GLU A 118 -11.13 14.70 2.14
C GLU A 118 -10.98 13.83 3.40
N ARG A 119 -10.92 14.45 4.60
CA ARG A 119 -10.79 13.71 5.87
C ARG A 119 -12.05 12.95 6.29
N ARG A 120 -13.25 13.50 6.03
CA ARG A 120 -14.52 12.82 6.37
C ARG A 120 -14.71 11.52 5.57
N PRO A 121 -14.57 11.52 4.24
CA PRO A 121 -14.65 10.30 3.45
C PRO A 121 -13.61 9.24 3.83
N ALA A 122 -12.40 9.64 4.22
CA ALA A 122 -11.37 8.70 4.70
C ALA A 122 -11.74 8.10 6.07
N HIS A 123 -12.25 8.92 7.00
CA HIS A 123 -12.70 8.45 8.31
C HIS A 123 -13.87 7.47 8.20
N ASP A 124 -14.86 7.77 7.37
CA ASP A 124 -16.03 6.91 7.19
C ASP A 124 -15.64 5.58 6.55
N ARG A 125 -14.75 5.60 5.55
CA ARG A 125 -14.19 4.37 4.94
C ARG A 125 -13.38 3.56 5.95
N SER A 126 -12.54 4.20 6.76
CA SER A 126 -11.80 3.53 7.83
C SER A 126 -12.74 2.87 8.85
N ALA A 127 -13.82 3.54 9.25
CA ALA A 127 -14.79 2.99 10.20
C ALA A 127 -15.62 1.84 9.60
N GLN A 128 -15.98 1.93 8.31
CA GLN A 128 -16.63 0.82 7.60
C GLN A 128 -15.70 -0.40 7.48
N ALA A 129 -14.44 -0.17 7.10
CA ALA A 129 -13.44 -1.22 7.01
C ALA A 129 -13.17 -1.88 8.38
N ALA A 130 -13.10 -1.10 9.46
CA ALA A 130 -12.94 -1.63 10.82
C ALA A 130 -14.08 -2.58 11.23
N ARG A 131 -15.33 -2.22 10.90
CA ARG A 131 -16.49 -3.09 11.16
C ARG A 131 -16.45 -4.37 10.33
N ALA A 132 -16.10 -4.27 9.05
CA ALA A 132 -15.97 -5.44 8.18
C ALA A 132 -14.86 -6.38 8.66
N VAL A 133 -13.74 -5.83 9.12
CA VAL A 133 -12.63 -6.59 9.73
C VAL A 133 -13.11 -7.35 10.96
N ASP A 134 -13.80 -6.69 11.89
CA ASP A 134 -14.34 -7.32 13.10
C ASP A 134 -15.32 -8.45 12.78
N GLU A 135 -16.26 -8.20 11.85
CA GLU A 135 -17.24 -9.19 11.42
C GLU A 135 -16.57 -10.42 10.77
N LEU A 136 -15.63 -10.19 9.84
CA LEU A 136 -14.94 -11.25 9.13
C LEU A 136 -14.01 -12.05 10.06
N ALA A 137 -13.24 -11.37 10.92
CA ALA A 137 -12.37 -12.03 11.90
C ALA A 137 -13.19 -12.87 12.88
N THR A 138 -14.33 -12.35 13.36
CA THR A 138 -15.26 -13.08 14.22
C THR A 138 -15.85 -14.31 13.52
N ARG A 139 -16.32 -14.15 12.28
CA ARG A 139 -16.87 -15.26 11.46
C ARG A 139 -15.82 -16.34 11.22
N LEU A 140 -14.60 -15.92 10.89
CA LEU A 140 -13.44 -16.79 10.70
C LEU A 140 -12.85 -17.29 12.02
N ARG A 141 -13.33 -16.82 13.18
CA ARG A 141 -12.79 -17.08 14.54
C ARG A 141 -11.26 -17.04 14.57
N VAL A 142 -10.71 -15.94 14.08
CA VAL A 142 -9.28 -15.61 14.14
C VAL A 142 -9.11 -14.31 14.92
N PRO A 143 -7.92 -14.01 15.47
CA PRO A 143 -7.66 -12.73 16.11
C PRO A 143 -7.99 -11.56 15.16
N ILE A 144 -8.55 -10.48 15.71
CA ILE A 144 -8.89 -9.28 14.95
C ILE A 144 -7.59 -8.52 14.63
N PRO A 145 -7.27 -8.26 13.35
CA PRO A 145 -6.07 -7.53 13.00
C PRO A 145 -6.21 -6.07 13.43
N VAL A 146 -5.19 -5.55 14.10
CA VAL A 146 -5.15 -4.17 14.59
C VAL A 146 -4.41 -3.32 13.54
N PRO A 147 -4.91 -2.13 13.21
CA PRO A 147 -4.17 -1.21 12.35
C PRO A 147 -2.84 -0.85 12.99
N VAL A 148 -1.78 -0.85 12.18
CA VAL A 148 -0.41 -0.46 12.55
C VAL A 148 -0.42 0.87 13.30
N ARG A 149 0.58 1.20 14.12
CA ARG A 149 0.80 2.58 14.53
C ARG A 149 2.27 2.88 14.32
N PRO A 150 2.65 3.62 13.26
CA PRO A 150 4.04 3.98 13.02
C PRO A 150 4.59 4.66 14.27
N GLN A 151 5.67 4.09 14.82
CA GLN A 151 6.40 4.71 15.91
C GLN A 151 7.55 5.53 15.33
N GLY A 152 7.71 6.76 15.80
CA GLY A 152 8.79 7.65 15.34
C GLY A 152 8.62 8.12 13.90
N SER A 153 9.73 8.20 13.16
CA SER A 153 9.79 8.70 11.77
C SER A 153 9.75 7.59 10.72
N VAL A 154 9.25 6.40 11.07
CA VAL A 154 9.16 5.28 10.12
C VAL A 154 8.09 5.58 9.08
N ASP A 155 8.45 5.40 7.81
CA ASP A 155 7.55 5.52 6.68
C ASP A 155 6.31 4.60 6.85
N PRO A 156 5.07 5.09 6.61
CA PRO A 156 3.86 4.30 6.81
C PRO A 156 3.82 2.99 6.02
N ASN A 157 4.41 2.95 4.82
CA ASN A 157 4.43 1.72 4.02
C ASN A 157 5.37 0.69 4.63
N THR A 158 6.53 1.13 5.10
CA THR A 158 7.48 0.27 5.84
C THR A 158 6.87 -0.27 7.13
N ALA A 159 6.17 0.58 7.89
CA ALA A 159 5.46 0.17 9.10
C ALA A 159 4.35 -0.84 8.79
N PHE A 160 3.63 -0.64 7.68
CA PHE A 160 2.60 -1.57 7.21
C PHE A 160 3.17 -2.95 6.87
N THR A 161 4.22 -3.03 6.04
CA THR A 161 4.92 -4.29 5.75
C THR A 161 5.35 -4.98 7.04
N PHE A 162 5.99 -4.26 7.95
CA PHE A 162 6.44 -4.85 9.22
C PHE A 162 5.27 -5.43 10.01
N SER A 163 4.12 -4.75 10.09
CA SER A 163 2.96 -5.25 10.83
C SER A 163 2.34 -6.49 10.19
N VAL A 164 2.18 -6.52 8.87
CA VAL A 164 1.66 -7.70 8.16
C VAL A 164 2.60 -8.90 8.33
N GLU A 165 3.91 -8.66 8.28
CA GLU A 165 4.90 -9.74 8.35
C GLU A 165 5.17 -10.23 9.77
N SER A 166 5.28 -9.33 10.75
CA SER A 166 5.52 -9.69 12.16
C SER A 166 4.26 -10.22 12.87
N ASP A 167 3.08 -9.91 12.34
CA ASP A 167 1.77 -10.38 12.83
C ASP A 167 1.62 -10.18 14.35
N PRO A 168 1.67 -8.92 14.83
CA PRO A 168 1.68 -8.62 16.25
C PRO A 168 0.41 -9.12 16.97
N ASP A 169 -0.71 -9.20 16.24
CA ASP A 169 -2.01 -9.62 16.77
C ASP A 169 -2.25 -11.13 16.63
N GLY A 170 -1.37 -11.85 15.90
CA GLY A 170 -1.51 -13.28 15.66
C GLY A 170 -2.61 -13.66 14.66
N THR A 171 -3.16 -12.71 13.88
CA THR A 171 -4.22 -12.98 12.90
C THR A 171 -3.72 -13.90 11.80
N ALA A 172 -2.59 -13.58 11.17
CA ALA A 172 -2.06 -14.37 10.06
C ALA A 172 -1.63 -15.77 10.53
N ARG A 173 -0.97 -15.86 11.70
CA ARG A 173 -0.62 -17.12 12.34
C ARG A 173 -1.87 -17.92 12.71
N GLY A 174 -2.90 -17.29 13.27
CA GLY A 174 -4.17 -17.93 13.58
C GLY A 174 -4.89 -18.47 12.34
N ILE A 175 -4.82 -17.75 11.21
CA ILE A 175 -5.31 -18.24 9.91
C ILE A 175 -4.51 -19.46 9.46
N ALA A 176 -3.17 -19.40 9.54
CA ALA A 176 -2.31 -20.52 9.19
C ALA A 176 -2.66 -21.75 10.03
N GLU A 177 -2.68 -21.63 11.36
CA GLU A 177 -2.96 -22.73 12.30
C GLU A 177 -4.35 -23.36 12.13
N LYS A 178 -5.35 -22.54 11.79
CA LYS A 178 -6.75 -22.98 11.69
C LYS A 178 -7.08 -23.57 10.33
N TYR A 179 -6.54 -22.98 9.26
CA TYR A 179 -6.88 -23.29 7.88
C TYR A 179 -5.69 -23.93 7.18
N THR A 180 -4.85 -23.14 6.51
CA THR A 180 -3.67 -23.61 5.77
C THR A 180 -2.62 -22.50 5.64
N GLU A 181 -1.38 -22.85 5.33
CA GLU A 181 -0.34 -21.90 4.94
C GLU A 181 -0.76 -21.04 3.73
N ALA A 182 -1.38 -21.66 2.71
CA ALA A 182 -1.90 -20.94 1.54
C ALA A 182 -2.98 -19.91 1.93
N ALA A 183 -3.84 -20.22 2.90
CA ALA A 183 -4.84 -19.28 3.41
C ALA A 183 -4.20 -18.09 4.15
N CYS A 184 -3.12 -18.31 4.89
CA CYS A 184 -2.35 -17.22 5.50
C CYS A 184 -1.75 -16.30 4.42
N HIS A 185 -1.19 -16.88 3.37
CA HIS A 185 -0.69 -16.10 2.23
C HIS A 185 -1.81 -15.37 1.48
N LEU A 186 -3.00 -15.97 1.38
CA LEU A 186 -4.17 -15.31 0.80
C LEU A 186 -4.60 -14.07 1.60
N TYR A 187 -4.61 -14.18 2.93
CA TYR A 187 -4.84 -13.03 3.82
C TYR A 187 -3.79 -11.92 3.62
N LYS A 188 -2.50 -12.28 3.61
CA LYS A 188 -1.42 -11.30 3.41
C LYS A 188 -1.50 -10.63 2.04
N ALA A 189 -1.76 -11.40 0.98
CA ALA A 189 -1.99 -10.86 -0.36
C ALA A 189 -3.15 -9.85 -0.35
N GLY A 190 -4.26 -10.19 0.30
CA GLY A 190 -5.40 -9.29 0.47
C GLY A 190 -5.03 -8.01 1.23
N ALA A 191 -4.25 -8.11 2.30
CA ALA A 191 -3.79 -6.96 3.08
C ALA A 191 -2.96 -5.98 2.24
N TYR A 192 -1.95 -6.47 1.52
CA TYR A 192 -1.17 -5.62 0.62
C TYR A 192 -2.02 -5.05 -0.50
N TRP A 193 -2.93 -5.84 -1.07
CA TRP A 193 -3.85 -5.40 -2.11
C TRP A 193 -4.74 -4.24 -1.67
N GLY A 194 -5.44 -4.41 -0.54
CA GLY A 194 -6.36 -3.38 -0.03
C GLY A 194 -5.64 -2.08 0.30
N TYR A 195 -4.43 -2.16 0.85
CA TYR A 195 -3.60 -0.98 1.09
C TYR A 195 -3.13 -0.34 -0.22
N ALA A 196 -2.60 -1.13 -1.16
CA ALA A 196 -2.08 -0.67 -2.45
C ALA A 196 -3.14 0.05 -3.28
N MET A 197 -4.36 -0.48 -3.35
CA MET A 197 -5.47 0.14 -4.09
C MET A 197 -5.84 1.50 -3.51
N GLU A 198 -5.84 1.65 -2.18
CA GLU A 198 -6.08 2.94 -1.53
C GLU A 198 -4.94 3.95 -1.78
N VAL A 199 -3.69 3.49 -1.90
CA VAL A 199 -2.56 4.34 -2.33
C VAL A 199 -2.74 4.76 -3.79
N ARG A 200 -3.08 3.82 -4.69
CA ARG A 200 -3.31 4.07 -6.12
C ARG A 200 -4.38 5.14 -6.36
N MET A 201 -5.47 5.10 -5.59
CA MET A 201 -6.55 6.10 -5.67
C MET A 201 -6.13 7.49 -5.15
N ALA A 202 -5.15 7.57 -4.24
CA ALA A 202 -4.64 8.82 -3.70
C ALA A 202 -3.53 9.44 -4.55
N LEU A 203 -2.79 8.64 -5.32
CA LEU A 203 -1.64 9.06 -6.13
C LEU A 203 -1.70 8.44 -7.55
N PRO A 204 -2.61 8.91 -8.42
CA PRO A 204 -2.64 8.48 -9.83
C PRO A 204 -1.30 8.73 -10.53
N GLY A 205 -0.90 7.84 -11.45
CA GLY A 205 0.38 7.94 -12.16
C GLY A 205 1.56 7.24 -11.49
N THR A 206 1.38 6.67 -10.28
CA THR A 206 2.40 5.89 -9.59
C THR A 206 2.24 4.39 -9.85
N LEU A 207 3.34 3.64 -9.75
CA LEU A 207 3.30 2.18 -9.69
C LEU A 207 2.53 1.71 -8.43
N SER A 208 1.91 0.53 -8.53
CA SER A 208 1.24 -0.11 -7.39
C SER A 208 2.26 -0.35 -6.27
N GLY A 209 2.16 0.42 -5.20
CA GLY A 209 2.93 0.16 -3.98
C GLY A 209 2.65 -1.27 -3.52
N PHE A 210 3.69 -2.00 -3.10
CA PHE A 210 3.62 -3.41 -2.69
C PHE A 210 3.45 -4.46 -3.80
N GLY A 211 3.72 -4.12 -5.07
CA GLY A 211 3.55 -5.09 -6.15
C GLY A 211 4.35 -6.40 -5.98
N SER A 212 5.55 -6.32 -5.41
CA SER A 212 6.39 -7.51 -5.15
C SER A 212 5.82 -8.41 -4.06
N GLU A 213 5.19 -7.82 -3.05
CA GLU A 213 4.57 -8.48 -1.90
C GLU A 213 3.25 -9.14 -2.31
N ILE A 214 2.45 -8.44 -3.12
CA ILE A 214 1.24 -9.00 -3.73
C ILE A 214 1.60 -10.23 -4.56
N GLU A 215 2.57 -10.12 -5.48
CA GLU A 215 3.02 -11.25 -6.29
C GLU A 215 3.52 -12.41 -5.42
N TYR A 216 4.39 -12.12 -4.44
CA TYR A 216 5.01 -13.13 -3.58
C TYR A 216 3.97 -13.95 -2.80
N HIS A 217 2.95 -13.29 -2.25
CA HIS A 217 1.90 -13.94 -1.49
C HIS A 217 0.83 -14.56 -2.38
N ALA A 218 0.46 -13.94 -3.50
CA ALA A 218 -0.51 -14.49 -4.45
C ALA A 218 -0.02 -15.82 -5.04
N ARG A 219 1.27 -15.91 -5.43
CA ARG A 219 1.88 -17.17 -5.89
C ARG A 219 1.81 -18.27 -4.83
N ARG A 220 2.08 -17.95 -3.56
CA ARG A 220 2.01 -18.92 -2.44
C ARG A 220 0.59 -19.29 -2.02
N ALA A 221 -0.37 -18.40 -2.29
CA ALA A 221 -1.79 -18.67 -2.14
C ALA A 221 -2.37 -19.47 -3.32
N ASN A 222 -1.56 -19.79 -4.35
CA ASN A 222 -1.98 -20.42 -5.60
C ASN A 222 -3.06 -19.62 -6.36
N LEU A 223 -3.01 -18.28 -6.29
CA LEU A 223 -3.87 -17.43 -7.09
C LEU A 223 -3.38 -17.38 -8.55
N PRO A 224 -4.26 -17.59 -9.54
CA PRO A 224 -3.93 -17.42 -10.96
C PRO A 224 -3.37 -16.03 -11.26
N GLU A 225 -2.31 -15.97 -12.08
CA GLU A 225 -1.60 -14.73 -12.41
C GLU A 225 -2.51 -13.70 -13.09
N GLU A 226 -3.48 -14.17 -13.85
CA GLU A 226 -4.46 -13.35 -14.57
C GLU A 226 -5.34 -12.53 -13.63
N LEU A 227 -5.52 -12.97 -12.38
CA LEU A 227 -6.38 -12.29 -11.41
C LEU A 227 -5.66 -11.17 -10.67
N TRP A 228 -4.36 -11.33 -10.36
CA TRP A 228 -3.63 -10.36 -9.55
C TRP A 228 -2.66 -9.47 -10.34
N SER A 229 -2.14 -9.94 -11.47
CA SER A 229 -1.21 -9.16 -12.29
C SER A 229 -1.78 -7.83 -12.83
N PRO A 230 -3.08 -7.69 -13.15
CA PRO A 230 -3.62 -6.40 -13.60
C PRO A 230 -3.48 -5.28 -12.57
N ALA A 231 -3.57 -5.60 -11.27
CA ALA A 231 -3.40 -4.61 -10.21
C ALA A 231 -1.96 -4.11 -10.05
N LEU A 232 -0.99 -4.77 -10.71
CA LEU A 232 0.42 -4.36 -10.77
C LEU A 232 0.72 -3.44 -11.95
N ALA A 233 -0.24 -3.25 -12.86
CA ALA A 233 -0.07 -2.36 -14.00
C ALA A 233 0.08 -0.91 -13.54
N ALA A 234 0.92 -0.15 -14.25
CA ALA A 234 1.07 1.28 -13.99
C ALA A 234 -0.27 2.00 -14.18
N THR A 235 -0.60 2.86 -13.23
CA THR A 235 -1.83 3.65 -13.29
C THR A 235 -1.64 4.79 -14.29
N PRO A 236 -2.56 5.03 -15.23
CA PRO A 236 -2.47 6.22 -16.08
C PRO A 236 -2.45 7.49 -15.21
N SER A 237 -1.53 8.41 -15.50
CA SER A 237 -1.39 9.66 -14.73
C SER A 237 -2.59 10.59 -14.85
N ASN A 238 -3.43 10.39 -15.87
CA ASN A 238 -4.68 11.10 -16.11
C ASN A 238 -5.94 10.31 -15.70
N ALA A 239 -5.78 9.16 -15.02
CA ALA A 239 -6.92 8.38 -14.56
C ALA A 239 -7.75 9.16 -13.54
N ARG A 240 -9.07 9.17 -13.71
CA ARG A 240 -9.97 9.78 -12.74
C ARG A 240 -10.13 8.83 -11.55
N ARG A 241 -10.33 9.41 -10.37
CA ARG A 241 -10.49 8.63 -9.13
C ARG A 241 -11.65 7.63 -9.23
N GLU A 242 -12.75 8.01 -9.87
CA GLU A 242 -13.92 7.14 -10.04
C GLU A 242 -13.59 5.91 -10.87
N ASP A 243 -12.83 6.09 -11.95
CA ASP A 243 -12.40 4.99 -12.83
C ASP A 243 -11.48 4.02 -12.05
N LEU A 244 -10.61 4.55 -11.19
CA LEU A 244 -9.72 3.75 -10.33
C LEU A 244 -10.47 3.00 -9.22
N VAL A 245 -11.51 3.62 -8.65
CA VAL A 245 -12.40 2.96 -7.67
C VAL A 245 -13.13 1.79 -8.33
N GLU A 246 -13.63 2.00 -9.55
CA GLU A 246 -14.34 0.95 -10.30
C GLU A 246 -13.41 -0.19 -10.68
N GLU A 247 -12.20 0.13 -11.17
CA GLU A 247 -11.16 -0.86 -11.47
C GLU A 247 -10.79 -1.66 -10.22
N ALA A 248 -10.48 -1.00 -9.10
CA ALA A 248 -10.13 -1.67 -7.86
C ALA A 248 -11.25 -2.58 -7.34
N ARG A 249 -12.51 -2.17 -7.50
CA ARG A 249 -13.67 -3.00 -7.16
C ARG A 249 -13.75 -4.22 -8.07
N GLY A 250 -13.70 -4.04 -9.39
CA GLY A 250 -13.79 -5.13 -10.35
C GLY A 250 -12.68 -6.18 -10.17
N LEU A 251 -11.45 -5.74 -9.91
CA LEU A 251 -10.33 -6.66 -9.65
C LEU A 251 -10.51 -7.42 -8.33
N THR A 252 -10.97 -6.74 -7.27
CA THR A 252 -11.24 -7.37 -5.97
C THR A 252 -12.40 -8.37 -6.06
N GLU A 253 -13.46 -8.02 -6.78
CA GLU A 253 -14.61 -8.89 -7.05
C GLU A 253 -14.21 -10.10 -7.89
N GLY A 254 -13.36 -9.93 -8.90
CA GLY A 254 -12.84 -11.03 -9.73
C GLY A 254 -12.12 -12.10 -8.89
N ILE A 255 -11.20 -11.69 -8.00
CA ILE A 255 -10.54 -12.62 -7.07
C ILE A 255 -11.57 -13.26 -6.12
N THR A 256 -12.50 -12.48 -5.57
CA THR A 256 -13.53 -12.98 -4.66
C THR A 256 -14.44 -14.02 -5.34
N GLN A 257 -14.81 -13.78 -6.60
CA GLN A 257 -15.64 -14.69 -7.40
C GLN A 257 -14.88 -15.97 -7.74
N HIS A 258 -13.59 -15.88 -8.10
CA HIS A 258 -12.74 -17.05 -8.31
C HIS A 258 -12.69 -17.92 -7.05
N LEU A 259 -12.46 -17.30 -5.89
CA LEU A 259 -12.36 -18.00 -4.60
C LEU A 259 -13.68 -18.63 -4.15
N THR A 260 -14.83 -18.01 -4.45
CA THR A 260 -16.16 -18.56 -4.11
C THR A 260 -16.60 -19.66 -5.08
N THR A 261 -16.27 -19.56 -6.37
CA THR A 261 -16.75 -20.51 -7.39
C THR A 261 -15.77 -21.63 -7.71
N GLY A 262 -14.49 -21.48 -7.33
CA GLY A 262 -13.41 -22.41 -7.67
C GLY A 262 -13.12 -22.48 -9.17
N ARG A 263 -13.48 -21.45 -9.93
CA ARG A 263 -13.29 -21.33 -11.38
C ARG A 263 -12.48 -20.11 -11.73
#